data_AF-A0A6J7QS97-F1
#
_entry.id   AF-A0A6J7QS97-F1
#
_cell.length_a   1.000
_cell.length_b   1.000
_cell.length_c   1.000
_cell.angle_alpha   90.00
_cell.angle_beta   90.00
_cell.angle_gamma   90.00
#
_symmetry.space_group_name_H-M   'P 1'
#
loop_
_entity.id
_entity.type
_entity.pdbx_description
1 polymer ?
#
loop_
_entity_poly.entity_id
_entity_poly.type
_entity_poly.pdbx_seq_one_letter_code
_entity_poly.pdbx_strand_id
1 'polypeptide(L)' 'MTNAVTMSLREALERRRAEVVAEQRRTRIHEIADRFTEQIRTNPGPSLWTVTEDLYDERGLPR' A
#
# COMPACT_ATOMS: atom_id res chain seq x y z
N MET A 1 -18.56 -15.64 -39.64
CA MET A 1 -17.33 -16.06 -38.94
C MET A 1 -16.47 -14.87 -38.50
N THR A 2 -16.27 -13.83 -39.33
CA THR A 2 -15.40 -12.68 -39.01
C THR A 2 -15.81 -11.87 -37.77
N ASN A 3 -17.11 -11.68 -37.52
CA ASN A 3 -17.59 -10.93 -36.33
C ASN A 3 -17.32 -11.63 -35.00
N ALA A 4 -17.34 -12.97 -34.97
CA ALA A 4 -17.03 -13.72 -33.76
C ALA A 4 -15.53 -13.59 -33.43
N VAL A 5 -14.67 -13.65 -34.45
CA VAL A 5 -13.22 -13.50 -34.29
C VAL A 5 -12.84 -12.09 -33.82
N THR A 6 -13.48 -11.04 -34.34
CA THR A 6 -13.22 -9.66 -33.90
C THR A 6 -13.70 -9.41 -32.47
N MET A 7 -14.83 -10.00 -32.05
CA MET A 7 -15.28 -9.95 -30.66
C MET A 7 -14.33 -10.67 -29.71
N SER A 8 -13.91 -11.90 -30.02
CA SER A 8 -12.97 -12.64 -29.19
C SER A 8 -11.63 -11.93 -29.04
N LEU A 9 -11.13 -11.30 -30.12
CA LEU A 9 -9.91 -10.49 -30.06
C LEU A 9 -10.09 -9.25 -29.17
N ARG A 10 -11.24 -8.58 -29.27
CA ARG A 10 -11.56 -7.41 -28.44
C ARG A 10 -11.60 -7.77 -26.96
N GLU A 11 -12.29 -8.85 -26.60
CA GLU A 11 -12.36 -9.33 -25.23
C GLU A 11 -10.98 -9.72 -24.68
N ALA A 12 -10.16 -10.39 -25.49
CA ALA A 12 -8.80 -10.74 -25.10
C ALA A 12 -7.92 -9.51 -24.84
N LEU A 13 -8.06 -8.46 -25.68
CA LEU A 13 -7.36 -7.19 -25.49
C LEU A 13 -7.84 -6.44 -24.25
N GLU A 14 -9.15 -6.44 -23.97
CA GLU A 14 -9.72 -5.82 -22.77
C GLU A 14 -9.25 -6.52 -21.50
N ARG A 15 -9.23 -7.86 -21.46
CA ARG A 15 -8.67 -8.62 -20.33
C ARG A 15 -7.19 -8.30 -20.11
N ARG A 16 -6.39 -8.32 -21.18
CA ARG A 16 -4.95 -8.02 -21.09
C ARG A 16 -4.69 -6.59 -20.59
N ARG A 17 -5.50 -5.62 -21.00
CA ARG A 17 -5.41 -4.24 -20.49
C ARG A 17 -5.76 -4.17 -19.00
N ALA A 18 -6.81 -4.88 -18.58
CA ALA A 18 -7.19 -4.93 -17.17
C ALA A 18 -6.10 -5.57 -16.29
N GLU A 19 -5.45 -6.63 -16.76
CA GLU A 19 -4.32 -7.28 -16.09
C GLU A 19 -3.13 -6.32 -15.93
N VAL A 20 -2.77 -5.59 -16.99
CA VAL A 20 -1.68 -4.59 -16.92
C VAL A 20 -1.99 -3.48 -15.91
N VAL A 21 -3.23 -3.00 -15.87
CA VAL A 21 -3.64 -1.97 -14.90
C VAL A 21 -3.63 -2.52 -13.47
N ALA A 22 -4.08 -3.75 -13.26
CA ALA A 22 -4.05 -4.40 -11.96
C ALA A 22 -2.60 -4.58 -11.47
N GLU A 23 -1.69 -4.98 -12.36
CA GLU A 23 -0.27 -5.12 -12.06
C GLU A 23 0.35 -3.77 -11.67
N GLN A 24 0.12 -2.72 -12.47
CA GLN A 24 0.60 -1.37 -12.17
C GLN A 24 0.09 -0.87 -10.81
N ARG A 25 -1.18 -1.14 -10.49
CA ARG A 25 -1.76 -0.76 -9.19
C ARG A 25 -1.07 -1.51 -8.05
N ARG A 26 -0.80 -2.81 -8.21
CA ARG A 26 -0.09 -3.62 -7.22
C ARG A 26 1.32 -3.09 -6.98
N THR A 27 2.08 -2.83 -8.03
CA THR A 27 3.43 -2.26 -7.94
C THR A 27 3.41 -0.95 -7.19
N ARG A 28 2.48 -0.04 -7.52
CA ARG A 28 2.38 1.26 -6.85
C ARG A 28 2.06 1.14 -5.36
N ILE A 29 1.25 0.16 -4.96
CA ILE A 29 0.96 -0.10 -3.54
C ILE A 29 2.23 -0.54 -2.81
N HIS A 30 3.00 -1.45 -3.41
CA HIS A 30 4.27 -1.89 -2.83
C HIS A 30 5.27 -0.73 -2.70
N GLU A 31 5.44 0.08 -3.74
CA GLU A 31 6.32 1.26 -3.69
C GLU A 31 5.94 2.24 -2.56
N ILE A 32 4.63 2.45 -2.35
CA ILE A 32 4.13 3.29 -1.25
C ILE A 32 4.46 2.65 0.10
N ALA A 33 4.21 1.34 0.26
CA ALA A 33 4.51 0.62 1.49
C ALA A 33 6.01 0.67 1.82
N ASP A 34 6.87 0.41 0.84
CA ASP A 34 8.33 0.45 1.00
C ASP A 34 8.81 1.84 1.42
N ARG A 35 8.25 2.90 0.83
CA ARG A 35 8.54 4.28 1.24
C ARG A 35 8.14 4.56 2.68
N PHE A 36 6.99 4.08 3.14
CA PHE A 36 6.56 4.24 4.53
C PHE A 36 7.47 3.47 5.48
N THR A 37 7.82 2.23 5.14
CA THR A 37 8.75 1.41 5.93
C THR A 37 10.11 2.10 6.04
N GLU A 38 10.64 2.64 4.95
CA GLU A 38 11.90 3.37 4.96
C GLU A 38 11.83 4.66 5.77
N GLN A 39 10.71 5.39 5.69
CA GLN A 39 10.49 6.59 6.50
C GLN A 39 10.46 6.28 8.00
N ILE A 40 9.78 5.19 8.40
CA ILE A 40 9.77 4.73 9.80
C ILE A 40 11.17 4.30 10.25
N ARG A 41 11.93 3.64 9.38
CA ARG A 41 13.31 3.20 9.67
C ARG A 41 14.27 4.37 9.87
N THR A 42 14.16 5.40 9.02
CA THR A 42 15.07 6.56 9.02
C THR A 42 14.69 7.61 10.06
N ASN A 43 13.40 7.75 10.36
CA ASN A 43 12.90 8.62 11.39
C ASN A 43 11.95 7.84 12.30
N PRO A 44 12.50 6.95 13.16
CA PRO A 44 11.69 6.30 14.17
C PRO A 44 11.14 7.40 15.08
N GLY A 45 9.83 7.61 15.03
CA GLY A 45 9.15 8.45 16.00
C GLY A 45 9.43 7.97 17.44
N PRO A 46 9.10 8.77 18.46
CA PRO A 46 9.30 8.36 19.84
C PRO A 46 8.62 7.01 20.06
N SER A 47 9.31 6.11 20.76
CA SER A 47 8.74 4.79 21.04
C SER A 47 7.43 4.96 21.80
N LEU A 48 6.45 4.08 21.60
CA LEU A 48 5.20 4.12 22.36
C LEU A 48 5.46 4.11 23.87
N TRP A 49 6.52 3.41 24.29
CA TRP A 49 7.01 3.43 25.67
C TRP A 49 7.43 4.83 26.14
N THR A 50 8.22 5.53 25.34
CA THR A 50 8.63 6.92 25.61
C THR A 50 7.43 7.87 25.68
N VAL A 51 6.47 7.72 24.77
CA VAL A 51 5.24 8.52 24.79
C VAL A 51 4.40 8.23 26.04
N THR A 52 4.33 6.97 26.49
CA THR A 52 3.62 6.63 27.73
C THR A 52 4.31 7.15 28.98
N GLU A 53 5.65 7.18 29.03
CA GLU A 53 6.40 7.78 30.14
C GLU A 53 6.19 9.30 30.25
N ASP A 54 6.00 9.98 29.12
CA ASP A 54 5.72 11.42 29.12
C ASP A 54 4.26 11.74 29.53
N LEU A 55 3.32 10.85 29.21
CA LEU A 55 1.89 11.06 29.47
C LEU A 55 1.45 10.67 30.89
N TYR A 56 2.14 9.72 31.52
CA TYR A 56 1.76 9.19 32.83
C TYR A 56 2.90 9.34 33.84
N ASP A 57 2.57 9.61 35.11
CA ASP A 57 3.54 9.62 36.20
C ASP A 57 3.94 8.20 36.66
N GLU A 58 4.85 8.10 37.63
CA GLU A 58 5.30 6.83 38.22
C GLU A 58 4.18 6.02 38.91
N ARG A 59 3.00 6.61 39.09
CA ARG A 59 1.80 6.00 39.68
C ARG A 59 0.77 5.62 38.61
N GLY A 60 1.07 5.84 37.33
CA GLY A 60 0.18 5.56 36.20
C GLY A 60 -0.96 6.57 36.03
N LEU A 61 -0.86 7.75 36.64
CA LEU A 61 -1.85 8.82 36.51
C LEU A 61 -1.45 9.78 35.39
N PRO A 62 -2.42 10.35 34.63
CA PRO A 62 -2.12 11.37 33.64
C PRO A 62 -1.41 12.55 34.31
N ARG A 63 -0.31 13.03 33.71
CA ARG A 63 0.38 14.25 34.14
C ARG A 63 -0.39 15.52 33.79
#